data_AF-W0BHN9-F1
#
_entry.id   AF-W0BHN9-F1
#
_cell.length_a   1.000
_cell.length_b   1.000
_cell.length_c   1.000
_cell.angle_alpha   90.00
_cell.angle_beta   90.00
_cell.angle_gamma   90.00
#
_symmetry.space_group_name_H-M   'P 1'
#
loop_
_entity.id
_entity.type
_entity.pdbx_description
1 polymer ?
#
loop_
_entity_poly.entity_id
_entity_poly.type
_entity_poly.pdbx_seq_one_letter_code
_entity_poly.pdbx_strand_id
1 'polypeptide(L)'
;MVELSQFEELAKKLSAALPASVQNFENEIQQKFREILQSAFVRMDLVTREEFDVQLKVLARTREKVDSLQKQIDALLSEHKDDNALT
;
A
#
# COMPACT_ATOMS: atom_id res chain seq x y z
N MET A 1 2.33 -3.75 3.34
CA MET A 1 2.18 -4.99 2.55
C MET A 1 1.58 -6.04 3.44
N VAL A 2 0.68 -6.86 2.93
CA VAL A 2 0.13 -7.98 3.72
C VAL A 2 1.16 -9.09 3.72
N GLU A 3 1.66 -9.45 4.89
CA GLU A 3 2.69 -10.49 5.06
C GLU A 3 2.04 -11.85 5.35
N LEU A 4 2.66 -12.94 4.87
CA LEU A 4 2.17 -14.31 5.10
C LEU A 4 2.10 -14.66 6.61
N SER A 5 2.97 -14.06 7.43
CA SER A 5 2.98 -14.23 8.88
C SER A 5 1.78 -13.58 9.57
N GLN A 6 1.30 -12.44 9.05
CA GLN A 6 0.10 -11.77 9.56
C GLN A 6 -1.15 -12.63 9.32
N PHE A 7 -1.15 -13.43 8.25
CA PHE A 7 -2.22 -14.38 7.93
C PHE A 7 -2.29 -15.54 8.93
N GLU A 8 -1.15 -16.15 9.27
CA GLU A 8 -1.12 -17.21 10.28
C GLU A 8 -1.53 -16.70 11.66
N GLU A 9 -1.15 -15.48 11.99
CA GLU A 9 -1.48 -14.86 13.27
C GLU A 9 -2.98 -14.52 13.37
N LEU A 10 -3.59 -14.04 12.28
CA LEU A 10 -5.04 -13.81 12.19
C LEU A 10 -5.80 -15.12 12.32
N ALA A 11 -5.39 -16.16 11.59
CA ALA A 11 -5.98 -17.48 11.67
C ALA A 11 -5.90 -18.06 13.09
N LYS A 12 -4.75 -17.94 13.77
CA LYS A 12 -4.57 -18.37 15.17
C LYS A 12 -5.45 -17.59 16.14
N LYS A 13 -5.53 -16.26 16.01
CA LYS A 13 -6.37 -15.42 16.88
C LYS A 13 -7.85 -15.73 16.71
N LEU A 14 -8.28 -16.00 15.48
CA LEU A 14 -9.65 -16.42 15.18
C LEU A 14 -9.97 -17.81 15.71
N SER A 15 -9.08 -18.79 15.53
CA SER A 15 -9.24 -20.13 16.11
C SER A 15 -9.30 -20.08 17.64
N ALA A 16 -8.46 -19.27 18.29
CA ALA A 16 -8.44 -19.11 19.74
C ALA A 16 -9.68 -18.39 20.30
N ALA A 17 -10.42 -17.64 19.47
CA ALA A 17 -11.66 -16.98 19.86
C ALA A 17 -12.91 -17.87 19.72
N LEU A 18 -12.77 -19.10 19.21
CA LEU A 18 -13.89 -20.03 19.07
C LEU A 18 -14.25 -20.67 20.43
N PRO A 19 -15.55 -20.78 20.78
CA PRO A 19 -16.00 -21.41 22.01
C PRO A 19 -15.63 -22.91 22.08
N ALA A 20 -15.44 -23.44 23.29
CA ALA A 20 -15.02 -24.84 23.51
C ALA A 20 -15.94 -25.90 22.87
N SER A 21 -17.21 -25.57 22.62
CA SER A 21 -18.17 -26.45 21.93
C SER A 21 -17.83 -26.73 20.47
N VAL A 22 -17.01 -25.90 19.82
CA VAL A 22 -16.56 -26.08 18.42
C VAL A 22 -15.11 -26.57 18.32
N GLN A 23 -14.38 -26.73 19.43
CA GLN A 23 -13.02 -27.29 19.43
C GLN A 23 -12.96 -28.73 18.93
N ASN A 24 -14.00 -29.54 19.15
CA ASN A 24 -14.05 -30.92 18.63
C ASN A 24 -14.18 -31.01 17.10
N PHE A 25 -14.52 -29.89 16.44
CA PHE A 25 -14.59 -29.72 14.98
C PHE A 25 -13.48 -28.79 14.45
N GLU A 26 -12.43 -28.54 15.25
CA GLU A 26 -11.40 -27.53 14.99
C GLU A 26 -10.82 -27.62 13.57
N ASN A 27 -10.48 -28.83 13.11
CA ASN A 27 -9.77 -29.00 11.84
C ASN A 27 -10.64 -28.64 10.62
N GLU A 28 -11.91 -29.07 10.58
CA GLU A 28 -12.82 -28.75 9.48
C GLU A 28 -13.20 -27.26 9.50
N ILE A 29 -13.48 -26.70 10.68
CA ILE A 29 -13.82 -25.29 10.82
C ILE A 29 -12.62 -24.43 10.44
N GLN A 30 -11.42 -24.78 10.90
CA GLN A 30 -10.20 -24.04 10.58
C GLN A 30 -9.90 -24.07 9.08
N GLN A 31 -10.12 -25.19 8.40
CA GLN A 31 -9.96 -25.28 6.95
C GLN A 31 -10.99 -24.41 6.22
N LYS A 32 -12.26 -24.48 6.60
CA LYS A 32 -13.32 -23.60 6.05
C LYS A 32 -13.03 -22.12 6.31
N PHE A 33 -12.49 -21.79 7.47
CA PHE A 33 -12.13 -20.41 7.81
C PHE A 33 -10.97 -19.91 6.94
N ARG A 34 -9.95 -20.75 6.71
CA ARG A 34 -8.85 -20.47 5.78
C ARG A 34 -9.36 -20.18 4.37
N GLU A 35 -10.28 -20.98 3.86
CA GLU A 35 -10.91 -20.81 2.54
C GLU A 35 -11.70 -19.49 2.46
N ILE A 36 -12.49 -19.17 3.50
CA ILE A 36 -13.27 -17.92 3.55
C ILE A 36 -12.35 -16.69 3.61
N LEU A 37 -11.29 -16.73 4.43
CA LEU A 37 -10.31 -15.65 4.49
C LEU A 37 -9.62 -15.46 3.15
N GLN A 38 -9.12 -16.53 2.53
CA GLN A 38 -8.52 -16.46 1.19
C GLN A 38 -9.49 -15.86 0.17
N SER A 39 -10.76 -16.30 0.16
CA SER A 39 -11.79 -15.76 -0.72
C SER A 39 -12.12 -14.29 -0.44
N ALA A 40 -12.14 -13.88 0.83
CA ALA A 40 -12.36 -12.49 1.22
C ALA A 40 -11.21 -11.58 0.78
N PHE A 41 -9.97 -12.05 0.87
CA PHE A 41 -8.80 -11.30 0.43
C PHE A 41 -8.69 -11.19 -1.09
N VAL A 42 -9.10 -12.20 -1.85
CA VAL A 42 -9.24 -12.09 -3.32
C VAL A 42 -10.28 -11.02 -3.71
N ARG A 43 -11.27 -10.78 -2.85
CA ARG A 43 -12.26 -9.69 -3.04
C ARG A 43 -11.77 -8.32 -2.56
N MET A 44 -10.67 -8.25 -1.81
CA MET A 44 -10.04 -6.98 -1.48
C MET A 44 -9.18 -6.58 -2.67
N ASP A 45 -9.21 -5.31 -3.09
CA ASP A 45 -8.31 -4.74 -4.12
C ASP A 45 -6.87 -4.70 -3.60
N LEU A 46 -6.29 -5.88 -3.37
CA LEU A 46 -4.92 -6.03 -2.90
C LEU A 46 -3.99 -5.76 -4.07
N VAL A 47 -3.26 -4.66 -3.96
CA VAL A 47 -2.21 -4.31 -4.91
C VAL A 47 -0.99 -5.17 -4.62
N THR A 48 -0.41 -5.79 -5.64
CA THR A 48 0.79 -6.60 -5.47
C THR A 48 1.99 -5.73 -5.05
N ARG A 49 3.01 -6.38 -4.49
CA ARG A 49 4.28 -5.71 -4.17
C ARG A 49 4.88 -5.02 -5.39
N GLU A 50 4.90 -5.72 -6.51
CA GLU A 50 5.52 -5.25 -7.74
C GLU A 50 4.80 -4.00 -8.26
N GLU A 51 3.46 -4.01 -8.28
CA GLU A 51 2.65 -2.85 -8.67
C GLU A 51 2.86 -1.66 -7.73
N PHE A 52 2.96 -1.90 -6.42
CA PHE A 52 3.26 -0.84 -5.45
C PHE A 52 4.66 -0.23 -5.69
N ASP A 53 5.66 -1.07 -5.91
CA ASP A 53 7.03 -0.63 -6.19
C ASP A 53 7.12 0.15 -7.52
N VAL A 54 6.31 -0.22 -8.52
CA VAL A 54 6.17 0.55 -9.76
C VAL A 54 5.56 1.93 -9.47
N GLN A 55 4.49 2.01 -8.68
CA GLN A 55 3.89 3.30 -8.32
C GLN A 55 4.85 4.20 -7.54
N LEU A 56 5.66 3.64 -6.64
CA LEU A 56 6.71 4.38 -5.94
C LEU A 56 7.73 4.99 -6.91
N LYS A 57 8.15 4.24 -7.93
CA LYS A 57 9.07 4.76 -8.97
C LYS A 57 8.43 5.89 -9.78
N VAL A 58 7.16 5.74 -10.14
CA VAL A 58 6.41 6.80 -10.85
C VAL A 58 6.32 8.06 -9.99
N LEU A 59 6.05 7.91 -8.69
CA LEU A 59 5.98 9.02 -7.75
C LEU A 59 7.34 9.73 -7.61
N ALA A 60 8.43 8.97 -7.46
CA ALA A 60 9.79 9.52 -7.40
C ALA A 60 10.12 10.35 -8.65
N ARG A 61 9.87 9.81 -9.85
CA ARG A 61 10.09 10.52 -11.11
C ARG A 61 9.22 11.77 -11.23
N THR A 62 7.99 11.72 -10.73
CA THR A 62 7.09 12.88 -10.73
C THR A 62 7.64 13.99 -9.83
N ARG A 63 8.15 13.63 -8.65
CA ARG A 63 8.76 14.58 -7.73
C ARG A 63 9.99 15.26 -8.35
N GLU A 64 10.87 14.48 -8.99
CA GLU A 64 12.03 15.03 -9.70
C GLU A 64 11.62 16.02 -10.81
N LYS A 65 10.58 15.69 -11.58
CA LYS A 65 10.05 16.58 -12.62
C LYS A 65 9.49 17.86 -12.03
N VAL A 66 8.73 17.77 -10.93
CA VAL A 66 8.18 18.94 -10.23
C VAL A 66 9.31 19.84 -9.72
N ASP A 67 10.33 19.27 -9.09
CA ASP A 67 11.48 20.04 -8.60
C ASP A 67 12.25 20.73 -9.74
N SER A 68 12.39 20.08 -10.89
CA SER A 68 12.99 20.66 -12.09
C SER A 68 12.16 21.83 -12.65
N LEU A 69 10.84 21.66 -12.74
CA LEU A 69 9.94 22.71 -13.20
C LEU A 69 9.94 23.90 -12.22
N GLN A 70 9.96 23.64 -10.92
CA GLN A 70 10.06 24.71 -9.91
C GLN A 70 11.33 25.54 -10.11
N LYS A 71 12.49 24.90 -10.31
CA LYS A 71 13.75 25.59 -10.59
C LYS A 71 13.70 26.43 -11.86
N GLN A 72 13.08 25.92 -12.92
CA GLN A 72 12.91 26.66 -14.17
C GLN A 72 12.03 27.90 -13.97
N ILE A 73 10.93 27.77 -13.22
CA ILE A 73 10.06 28.90 -12.88
C ILE A 73 10.81 29.92 -12.04
N ASP A 74 11.56 29.50 -11.02
CA ASP A 74 12.32 30.40 -10.15
C ASP A 74 13.41 31.16 -10.92
N ALA A 75 14.08 30.49 -11.85
CA ALA A 75 15.07 31.13 -12.73
C ALA A 75 14.41 32.21 -13.62
N LEU A 76 13.30 31.87 -14.27
CA LEU A 76 12.54 32.82 -15.10
C LEU A 76 12.00 34.01 -14.29
N LEU A 77 11.50 33.77 -13.07
CA LEU A 77 11.02 34.83 -12.19
C LEU A 77 12.15 35.74 -11.69
N SER A 78 13.36 35.21 -11.56
CA SER A 78 14.53 36.00 -11.15
C SER A 78 15.00 36.89 -12.31
N GLU A 79 15.13 36.32 -13.51
CA GLU A 79 15.47 37.06 -14.73
C GLU A 79 14.49 38.20 -15.00
N HIS A 80 13.19 37.95 -14.84
CA HIS A 80 12.15 38.97 -15.05
C HIS A 80 12.08 40.04 -13.96
N LYS A 81 12.63 39.79 -12.76
CA LYS A 81 12.79 40.82 -11.71
C LYS A 81 13.95 41.75 -12.00
N ASP A 82 15.03 41.24 -12.56
CA ASP A 82 16.21 42.02 -12.89
C ASP A 82 15.91 43.00 -14.04
N ASP A 83 15.14 42.58 -15.04
CA ASP A 83 14.70 43.47 -16.15
C ASP A 83 13.78 44.61 -15.70
N ASN A 84 12.92 44.37 -14.70
CA ASN A 84 11.98 45.38 -14.20
C ASN A 84 12.61 46.34 -13.18
N ALA A 85 13.80 46.01 -12.63
CA ALA A 85 14.55 46.87 -11.73
C ALA A 85 15.47 47.86 -12.48
N LEU A 86 15.65 47.67 -13.79
CA LEU A 86 16.44 48.53 -14.70
C LEU A 86 15.59 49.56 -15.48
N THR A 87 14.28 49.64 -15.22
CA THR A 87 13.35 50.69 -15.66
C THR A 87 12.74 51.44 -14.49
#